data_AF-A0A142XR93-F1
#
_entry.id   AF-A0A142XR93-F1
#
_cell.length_a   1.000
_cell.length_b   1.000
_cell.length_c   1.000
_cell.angle_alpha   90.00
_cell.angle_beta   90.00
_cell.angle_gamma   90.00
#
_symmetry.space_group_name_H-M   'P 1'
#
loop_
_entity.id
_entity.type
_entity.pdbx_description
1 polymer ?
#
loop_
_entity_poly.entity_id
_entity_poly.type
_entity_poly.pdbx_seq_one_letter_code
_entity_poly.pdbx_strand_id
1 'polypeptide(L)'
;MAERIIWRPNSISPEEWGKLSQDEQIKWWNEYQPKPVLTQHPLHLLKWYTRGIFTGPELASRVWEQLTEENIGEFLDGCPEECLLVLQEDSDRLPADGDDQGWQKLITIRGGCYSRWVSKEESEQALKKERQAFREGLRVFRKVTKTRR
;
A
#
# COMPACT_ATOMS: atom_id res chain seq x y z
N MET A 1 32.12 5.18 3.85
CA MET A 1 30.73 4.83 4.23
C MET A 1 29.88 5.09 3.00
N ALA A 2 29.03 4.14 2.57
CA ALA A 2 28.16 4.37 1.41
C ALA A 2 27.13 5.45 1.76
N GLU A 3 27.06 6.51 0.96
CA GLU A 3 26.10 7.60 1.12
C GLU A 3 24.68 7.05 1.07
N ARG A 4 23.85 7.45 2.04
CA ARG A 4 22.45 7.03 2.11
C ARG A 4 21.68 7.74 1.00
N ILE A 5 21.21 6.98 0.01
CA ILE A 5 20.35 7.50 -1.06
C ILE A 5 19.03 7.97 -0.44
N ILE A 6 18.68 9.23 -0.67
CA ILE A 6 17.42 9.84 -0.21
C ILE A 6 16.45 9.81 -1.38
N TRP A 7 15.34 9.11 -1.20
CA TRP A 7 14.32 8.99 -2.23
C TRP A 7 13.58 10.32 -2.41
N ARG A 8 13.46 10.77 -3.66
CA ARG A 8 12.65 11.93 -4.04
C ARG A 8 11.16 11.63 -3.78
N PRO A 9 10.44 12.48 -3.05
CA PRO A 9 8.99 12.36 -2.92
C PRO A 9 8.29 12.65 -4.25
N ASN A 10 7.23 11.90 -4.56
CA ASN A 10 6.44 12.06 -5.80
C ASN A 10 5.81 13.46 -5.94
N SER A 11 5.63 14.18 -4.83
CA SER A 11 5.07 15.53 -4.77
C SER A 11 6.02 16.65 -5.18
N ILE A 12 7.30 16.36 -5.46
CA ILE A 12 8.32 17.33 -5.90
C ILE A 12 8.86 16.85 -7.24
N SER A 13 8.91 17.69 -8.28
CA SER A 13 9.41 17.26 -9.60
C SER A 13 10.89 16.85 -9.56
N PRO A 14 11.39 16.04 -10.51
CA PRO A 14 12.80 15.65 -10.54
C PRO A 14 13.75 16.84 -10.63
N GLU A 15 13.36 17.86 -11.38
CA GLU A 15 14.13 19.09 -11.59
C GLU A 15 14.20 19.97 -10.33
N GLU A 16 13.13 20.03 -9.55
CA GLU A 16 13.13 20.73 -8.26
C GLU A 16 13.92 19.98 -7.20
N TRP A 17 13.81 18.64 -7.18
CA TRP A 17 14.57 17.81 -6.25
C TRP A 17 16.08 17.86 -6.51
N GLY A 18 16.49 17.85 -7.78
CA GLY A 18 17.89 17.94 -8.19
C GLY A 18 18.56 19.29 -7.86
N LYS A 19 17.78 20.32 -7.51
CA LYS A 19 18.30 21.62 -7.06
C LYS A 19 18.58 21.67 -5.55
N LEU A 20 18.03 20.73 -4.77
CA LEU A 20 18.27 20.67 -3.33
C LEU A 20 19.61 20.01 -3.04
N SER A 21 20.37 20.62 -2.14
CA SER A 21 21.53 19.96 -1.53
C SER A 21 21.11 18.73 -0.71
N GLN A 22 22.04 17.83 -0.46
CA GLN A 22 21.76 16.62 0.32
C GLN A 22 21.24 16.95 1.73
N ASP A 23 21.77 17.98 2.39
CA ASP A 23 21.31 18.43 3.70
C ASP A 23 19.88 18.97 3.65
N GLU A 24 19.50 19.67 2.58
CA GLU A 24 18.13 20.12 2.37
C GLU A 24 17.17 18.96 2.10
N GLN A 25 17.61 17.94 1.36
CA GLN A 25 16.84 16.70 1.16
C GLN A 25 16.65 15.94 2.49
N ILE A 26 17.70 15.85 3.33
CA ILE A 26 17.62 15.25 4.68
C ILE A 26 16.68 16.02 5.58
N LYS A 27 16.83 17.35 5.61
CA LYS A 27 16.00 18.24 6.43
C LYS A 27 14.53 18.12 6.03
N TRP A 28 14.25 18.19 4.73
CA TRP A 28 12.91 17.97 4.19
C TRP A 28 12.38 16.60 4.62
N TRP A 29 13.17 15.54 4.45
CA TRP A 29 12.75 14.19 4.81
C TRP A 29 12.36 14.09 6.29
N ASN A 30 13.14 14.69 7.19
CA ASN A 30 12.89 14.62 8.63
C ASN A 30 11.71 15.50 9.09
N GLU A 31 11.53 16.68 8.49
CA GLU A 31 10.45 17.61 8.86
C GLU A 31 9.09 17.16 8.32
N TYR A 32 9.09 16.58 7.13
CA TYR A 32 7.87 16.24 6.41
C TYR A 32 7.57 14.76 6.40
N GLN A 33 8.43 13.90 7.02
CA GLN A 33 8.12 12.49 7.22
C GLN A 33 6.83 12.42 8.02
N PRO A 34 5.72 12.02 7.41
CA PRO A 34 4.54 11.90 8.17
C PRO A 34 4.71 10.54 8.89
N LYS A 35 4.57 10.53 10.22
CA LYS A 35 4.64 9.28 10.98
C LYS A 35 3.37 8.52 10.63
N PRO A 36 3.44 7.35 9.97
CA PRO A 36 2.23 6.62 9.61
C PRO A 36 1.50 6.26 10.92
N VAL A 37 0.48 7.05 11.24
CA VAL A 37 -0.60 6.57 12.09
C VAL A 37 -1.30 5.55 11.22
N LEU A 38 -1.17 4.28 11.56
CA LEU A 38 -1.90 3.19 10.92
C LEU A 38 -3.38 3.35 11.28
N THR A 39 -4.04 4.33 10.66
CA THR A 39 -5.49 4.48 10.67
C THR A 39 -6.08 3.32 9.88
N GLN A 40 -7.19 2.77 10.36
CA GLN A 40 -7.83 1.58 9.79
C GLN A 40 -8.59 1.84 8.47
N HIS A 41 -8.75 3.10 8.05
CA HIS A 41 -9.51 3.43 6.85
C HIS A 41 -8.61 3.63 5.61
N PRO A 42 -8.92 2.97 4.47
CA PRO A 42 -8.05 2.95 3.29
C PRO A 42 -7.86 4.33 2.64
N LEU A 43 -8.79 5.28 2.80
CA LEU A 43 -8.61 6.65 2.28
C LEU A 43 -7.39 7.37 2.87
N HIS A 44 -6.99 7.06 4.10
CA HIS A 44 -5.79 7.65 4.68
C HIS A 44 -4.51 7.20 3.96
N LEU A 45 -4.52 6.01 3.33
CA LEU A 45 -3.40 5.47 2.55
C LEU A 45 -3.10 6.32 1.31
N LEU A 46 -4.12 6.93 0.71
CA LEU A 46 -4.00 7.79 -0.46
C LEU A 46 -3.15 9.03 -0.16
N LYS A 47 -3.29 9.60 1.05
CA LYS A 47 -2.47 10.72 1.51
C LYS A 47 -0.98 10.35 1.59
N TRP A 48 -0.66 9.11 1.92
CA TRP A 48 0.72 8.62 2.02
C TRP A 48 1.32 8.40 0.64
N TYR A 49 0.55 7.83 -0.28
CA TYR A 49 0.96 7.65 -1.67
C TYR A 49 1.20 8.97 -2.41
N THR A 50 0.26 9.92 -2.29
CA THR A 50 0.38 11.25 -2.92
C THR A 50 1.57 12.06 -2.39
N ARG A 51 2.01 11.80 -1.16
CA ARG A 51 3.25 12.37 -0.58
C ARG A 51 4.52 11.62 -0.98
N GLY A 52 4.42 10.57 -1.79
CA GLY A 52 5.55 9.74 -2.20
C GLY A 52 6.13 8.87 -1.10
N ILE A 53 5.39 8.61 -0.03
CA ILE A 53 5.81 7.72 1.05
C ILE A 53 5.59 6.26 0.69
N PHE A 54 4.55 5.98 -0.09
CA PHE A 54 4.30 4.66 -0.68
C PHE A 54 4.56 4.69 -2.19
N THR A 55 5.09 3.59 -2.69
CA THR A 55 5.04 3.21 -4.10
C THR A 55 3.63 2.72 -4.48
N GLY A 56 3.36 2.56 -5.78
CA GLY A 56 2.08 2.03 -6.26
C GLY A 56 1.75 0.64 -5.69
N PRO A 57 2.68 -0.34 -5.75
CA PRO A 57 2.47 -1.66 -5.14
C PRO A 57 2.26 -1.62 -3.63
N GLU A 58 2.95 -0.74 -2.90
CA GLU A 58 2.74 -0.57 -1.46
C GLU A 58 1.37 0.02 -1.15
N LEU A 59 0.91 1.01 -1.93
CA LEU A 59 -0.44 1.53 -1.81
C LEU A 59 -1.45 0.40 -2.02
N ALA A 60 -1.34 -0.34 -3.14
CA ALA A 60 -2.28 -1.39 -3.49
C ALA A 60 -2.35 -2.46 -2.41
N SER A 61 -1.20 -2.99 -1.97
CA SER A 61 -1.15 -4.01 -0.92
C SER A 61 -1.82 -3.54 0.38
N ARG A 62 -1.62 -2.29 0.77
CA ARG A 62 -2.21 -1.76 2.01
C ARG A 62 -3.70 -1.49 1.87
N VAL A 63 -4.16 -1.04 0.70
CA VAL A 63 -5.58 -0.87 0.41
C VAL A 63 -6.28 -2.22 0.46
N TRP A 64 -5.75 -3.25 -0.20
CA TRP A 64 -6.33 -4.61 -0.18
C TRP A 64 -6.43 -5.20 1.22
N GLU A 65 -5.48 -4.92 2.11
CA GLU A 65 -5.52 -5.37 3.51
C GLU A 65 -6.63 -4.69 4.36
N GLN A 66 -7.14 -3.52 3.93
CA GLN A 66 -8.07 -2.69 4.72
C GLN A 66 -9.46 -2.53 4.09
N LEU A 67 -9.62 -2.90 2.82
CA LEU A 67 -10.85 -2.71 2.09
C LEU A 67 -11.88 -3.78 2.48
N THR A 68 -13.11 -3.36 2.76
CA THR A 68 -14.22 -4.22 3.18
C THR A 68 -15.50 -3.84 2.44
N GLU A 69 -16.52 -4.70 2.51
CA GLU A 69 -17.83 -4.38 1.92
C GLU A 69 -18.47 -3.12 2.54
N GLU A 70 -18.12 -2.80 3.79
CA GLU A 70 -18.64 -1.64 4.52
C GLU A 70 -18.02 -0.32 4.07
N ASN A 71 -16.73 -0.32 3.69
CA ASN A 71 -15.99 0.91 3.39
C ASN A 71 -15.71 1.14 1.89
N ILE A 72 -15.93 0.15 1.02
CA ILE A 72 -15.63 0.25 -0.41
C ILE A 72 -16.36 1.40 -1.10
N GLY A 73 -17.61 1.68 -0.73
CA GLY A 73 -18.39 2.77 -1.33
C GLY A 73 -17.73 4.11 -1.10
N GLU A 74 -17.51 4.45 0.18
CA GLU A 74 -16.83 5.69 0.58
C GLU A 74 -15.40 5.76 0.00
N PHE A 75 -14.67 4.64 0.00
CA PHE A 75 -13.35 4.59 -0.59
C PHE A 75 -13.35 4.96 -2.07
N LEU A 76 -14.22 4.34 -2.88
CA LEU A 76 -14.27 4.60 -4.32
C LEU A 76 -14.69 6.04 -4.63
N ASP A 77 -15.60 6.60 -3.83
CA ASP A 77 -16.10 7.95 -4.04
C ASP A 77 -15.06 9.01 -3.65
N GLY A 78 -14.16 8.70 -2.72
CA GLY A 78 -13.06 9.57 -2.27
C GLY A 78 -11.70 9.29 -2.92
N CYS A 79 -11.56 8.24 -3.75
CA CYS A 79 -10.28 7.85 -4.32
C CYS A 79 -9.97 8.64 -5.60
N PRO A 80 -8.84 9.35 -5.69
CA PRO A 80 -8.42 10.02 -6.92
C PRO A 80 -8.28 9.03 -8.09
N GLU A 81 -8.59 9.49 -9.30
CA GLU A 81 -8.59 8.65 -10.51
C GLU A 81 -7.24 7.98 -10.76
N GLU A 82 -6.13 8.71 -10.56
CA GLU A 82 -4.79 8.19 -10.71
C GLU A 82 -4.48 7.05 -9.73
N CYS A 83 -5.02 7.11 -8.51
CA CYS A 83 -4.88 6.04 -7.53
C CYS A 83 -5.75 4.84 -7.92
N LEU A 84 -6.96 5.08 -8.43
CA LEU A 84 -7.83 4.02 -8.94
C LEU A 84 -7.18 3.27 -10.11
N LEU A 85 -6.49 3.96 -11.02
CA LEU A 85 -5.75 3.32 -12.11
C LEU A 85 -4.66 2.38 -11.59
N VAL A 86 -3.85 2.83 -10.61
CA VAL A 86 -2.84 2.00 -9.96
C VAL A 86 -3.47 0.74 -9.35
N LEU A 87 -4.61 0.89 -8.67
CA LEU A 87 -5.32 -0.22 -8.05
C LEU A 87 -5.94 -1.18 -9.09
N GLN A 88 -6.45 -0.65 -10.21
CA GLN A 88 -6.96 -1.47 -11.30
C GLN A 88 -5.85 -2.28 -11.98
N GLU A 89 -4.74 -1.64 -12.32
CA GLU A 89 -3.58 -2.32 -12.91
C GLU A 89 -3.01 -3.40 -12.00
N ASP A 90 -2.92 -3.13 -10.69
CA ASP A 90 -2.48 -4.12 -9.71
C ASP A 90 -3.49 -5.27 -9.60
N SER A 91 -4.78 -4.96 -9.55
CA SER A 91 -5.85 -5.96 -9.52
C SER A 91 -5.80 -6.90 -10.71
N ASP A 92 -5.57 -6.38 -11.92
CA ASP A 92 -5.52 -7.18 -13.16
C ASP A 92 -4.31 -8.12 -13.23
N ARG A 93 -3.23 -7.83 -12.48
CA ARG A 93 -2.03 -8.67 -12.40
C ARG A 93 -2.15 -9.81 -11.38
N LEU A 94 -3.12 -9.72 -10.45
CA LEU A 94 -3.29 -10.68 -9.37
C LEU A 94 -4.20 -11.85 -9.79
N PRO A 95 -4.02 -13.06 -9.21
CA PRO A 95 -4.85 -14.21 -9.54
C PRO A 95 -6.36 -13.92 -9.39
N ALA A 96 -7.17 -14.56 -10.22
CA ALA A 96 -8.62 -14.38 -10.19
C ALA A 96 -9.26 -14.97 -8.92
N ASP A 97 -10.49 -14.57 -8.65
CA ASP A 97 -11.28 -15.14 -7.56
C ASP A 97 -11.56 -16.62 -7.90
N GLY A 98 -11.11 -17.55 -7.04
CA GLY A 98 -11.21 -18.99 -7.28
C GLY A 98 -9.99 -19.64 -7.96
N ASP A 99 -8.96 -18.87 -8.34
CA ASP A 99 -7.70 -19.42 -8.85
C ASP A 99 -6.75 -19.83 -7.70
N ASP A 100 -7.10 -20.89 -6.98
CA ASP A 100 -6.33 -21.35 -5.82
C ASP A 100 -4.87 -21.70 -6.18
N GLN A 101 -4.62 -22.21 -7.38
CA GLN A 101 -3.26 -22.52 -7.84
C GLN A 101 -2.45 -21.24 -8.10
N GLY A 102 -3.02 -20.25 -8.77
CA GLY A 102 -2.38 -18.95 -8.97
C GLY A 102 -2.04 -18.28 -7.63
N TRP A 103 -2.98 -18.34 -6.68
CA TRP A 103 -2.78 -17.83 -5.32
C TRP A 103 -1.72 -18.58 -4.51
N GLN A 104 -1.49 -19.87 -4.76
CA GLN A 104 -0.40 -20.65 -4.15
C GLN A 104 0.97 -20.30 -4.74
N LYS A 105 1.01 -19.97 -6.04
CA LYS A 105 2.25 -19.60 -6.76
C LYS A 105 2.65 -18.14 -6.54
N LEU A 106 1.73 -17.28 -6.08
CA LEU A 106 2.02 -15.88 -5.79
C LEU A 106 3.02 -15.76 -4.63
N ILE A 107 4.24 -15.34 -4.95
CA ILE A 107 5.29 -15.11 -3.95
C ILE A 107 5.22 -13.65 -3.49
N THR A 108 4.72 -13.43 -2.28
CA THR A 108 4.81 -12.15 -1.58
C THR A 108 5.84 -12.23 -0.46
N ILE A 109 6.88 -11.41 -0.54
CA ILE A 109 7.89 -11.27 0.51
C ILE A 109 7.47 -10.12 1.42
N ARG A 110 7.30 -10.39 2.72
CA ARG A 110 6.96 -9.37 3.73
C ARG A 110 8.00 -9.41 4.85
N GLY A 111 8.54 -8.26 5.20
CA GLY A 111 9.37 -8.08 6.38
C GLY A 111 8.51 -7.62 7.55
N GLY A 112 8.49 -8.37 8.64
CA GLY A 112 7.82 -8.01 9.88
C GLY A 112 8.81 -7.96 11.04
N CYS A 113 8.69 -6.95 11.91
CA CYS A 113 9.41 -6.86 13.16
C CYS A 113 8.45 -7.24 14.29
N TYR A 114 8.66 -8.40 14.90
CA TYR A 114 7.90 -8.83 16.07
C TYR A 114 8.72 -8.60 17.34
N SER A 115 8.03 -8.22 18.43
CA SER A 115 8.66 -8.16 19.74
C SER A 115 9.08 -9.55 20.20
N ARG A 116 10.11 -9.64 21.06
CA ARG A 116 10.70 -10.91 21.51
C ARG A 116 9.72 -11.87 22.23
N TRP A 117 8.59 -11.36 22.71
CA TRP A 117 7.57 -12.13 23.43
C TRP A 117 6.43 -12.63 22.53
N VAL A 118 6.43 -12.28 21.23
CA VAL A 118 5.46 -12.83 20.27
C VAL A 118 5.92 -14.22 19.87
N SER A 119 5.04 -15.21 20.02
CA SER A 119 5.31 -16.58 19.60
C SER A 119 5.35 -16.71 18.07
N LYS A 120 5.94 -17.81 17.61
CA LYS A 120 5.94 -18.15 16.19
C LYS A 120 4.52 -18.36 15.68
N GLU A 121 3.69 -19.05 16.46
CA GLU A 121 2.30 -19.36 16.15
C GLU A 121 1.46 -18.08 16.01
N GLU A 122 1.64 -17.11 16.91
CA GLU A 122 0.98 -15.79 16.81
C GLU A 122 1.40 -15.05 15.55
N SER A 123 2.69 -15.10 15.21
CA SER A 123 3.22 -14.46 14.00
C SER A 123 2.65 -15.10 12.72
N GLU A 124 2.60 -16.43 12.65
CA GLU A 124 2.02 -17.17 11.52
C GLU A 124 0.51 -16.95 11.39
N GLN A 125 -0.22 -16.90 12.51
CA GLN A 125 -1.64 -16.59 12.51
C GLN A 125 -1.91 -15.16 12.03
N ALA A 126 -1.10 -14.19 12.45
CA ALA A 126 -1.19 -12.82 11.97
C ALA A 126 -0.98 -12.76 10.45
N LEU A 127 0.08 -13.39 9.93
CA LEU A 127 0.35 -13.47 8.50
C LEU A 127 -0.81 -14.14 7.72
N LYS A 128 -1.42 -15.18 8.29
CA LYS A 128 -2.57 -15.84 7.68
C LYS A 128 -3.78 -14.91 7.59
N LYS A 129 -4.07 -14.16 8.67
CA LYS A 129 -5.16 -13.17 8.71
C LYS A 129 -4.93 -12.05 7.71
N GLU A 130 -3.70 -11.54 7.62
CA GLU A 130 -3.35 -10.48 6.66
C GLU A 130 -3.50 -10.95 5.21
N ARG A 131 -3.01 -12.15 4.87
CA ARG A 131 -3.20 -12.74 3.54
C ARG A 131 -4.68 -12.93 3.20
N GLN A 132 -5.48 -13.33 4.18
CA GLN A 132 -6.92 -13.46 4.00
C GLN A 132 -7.58 -12.10 3.78
N ALA A 133 -7.23 -11.09 4.58
CA ALA A 133 -7.73 -9.72 4.44
C ALA A 133 -7.38 -9.15 3.06
N PHE A 134 -6.13 -9.29 2.62
CA PHE A 134 -5.68 -8.89 1.29
C PHE A 134 -6.55 -9.48 0.17
N ARG A 135 -6.75 -10.81 0.19
CA ARG A 135 -7.57 -11.49 -0.83
C ARG A 135 -9.01 -11.02 -0.80
N GLU A 136 -9.55 -10.82 0.39
CA GLU A 136 -10.92 -10.38 0.59
C GLU A 136 -11.13 -8.95 0.09
N GLY A 137 -10.24 -8.01 0.45
CA GLY A 137 -10.33 -6.63 -0.04
C GLY A 137 -10.24 -6.54 -1.57
N LEU A 138 -9.36 -7.33 -2.19
CA LEU A 138 -9.28 -7.44 -3.65
C LEU A 138 -10.60 -7.97 -4.26
N ARG A 139 -11.18 -9.01 -3.67
CA ARG A 139 -12.48 -9.59 -4.08
C ARG A 139 -13.58 -8.55 -4.02
N VAL A 140 -13.67 -7.81 -2.91
CA VAL A 140 -14.65 -6.72 -2.73
C VAL A 140 -14.48 -5.65 -3.80
N PHE A 141 -13.24 -5.19 -4.03
CA PHE A 141 -12.95 -4.19 -5.06
C PHE A 141 -13.43 -4.64 -6.44
N ARG A 142 -13.07 -5.85 -6.87
CA ARG A 142 -13.45 -6.42 -8.16
C ARG A 142 -14.96 -6.56 -8.32
N LYS A 143 -15.66 -7.00 -7.25
CA LYS A 143 -17.12 -7.14 -7.24
C LYS A 143 -17.80 -5.79 -7.53
N VAL A 144 -17.38 -4.72 -6.83
CA VAL A 144 -18.02 -3.41 -6.98
C VAL A 144 -17.63 -2.72 -8.29
N THR A 145 -16.36 -2.78 -8.68
CA THR A 145 -15.89 -2.13 -9.92
C THR A 145 -16.42 -2.78 -11.18
N LYS A 146 -16.64 -4.11 -11.21
CA LYS A 146 -17.35 -4.78 -12.32
C LYS A 146 -18.80 -4.34 -12.46
N THR A 147 -19.44 -3.94 -11.36
CA THR A 147 -20.85 -3.51 -11.35
C THR A 147 -21.01 -2.04 -11.78
N ARG A 148 -19.95 -1.24 -11.68
CA ARG A 148 -19.93 0.19 -12.07
C ARG A 148 -19.50 0.42 -13.54
N ARG A 149 -19.08 -0.63 -14.27
CA ARG A 149 -18.79 -0.60 -15.72
C ARG A 149 -20.03 -0.98 -16.53
#